data_AF-A0A9E4JNH9-F1
#
_entry.id   AF-A0A9E4JNH9-F1
#
_cell.length_a   1.000
_cell.length_b   1.000
_cell.length_c   1.000
_cell.angle_alpha   90.00
_cell.angle_beta   90.00
_cell.angle_gamma   90.00
#
_symmetry.space_group_name_H-M   'P 1'
#
loop_
_entity.id
_entity.type
_entity.pdbx_description
1 polymer ?
#
loop_
_entity_poly.entity_id
_entity_poly.type
_entity_poly.pdbx_seq_one_letter_code
_entity_poly.pdbx_strand_id
1 'polypeptide(L)' 'MIRRTPFQGTGKPEKLKHELSGCWSRRIDREHRLVYQVLDDKIRILACRYHY' A
#
# COMPACT_ATOMS: atom_id res chain seq x y z
N MET A 1 -4.70 -2.95 11.18
CA MET A 1 -4.26 -1.54 11.34
C MET A 1 -2.94 -1.33 10.60
N ILE A 2 -2.94 -0.58 9.49
CA ILE A 2 -1.74 -0.26 8.70
C ILE A 2 -0.70 0.55 9.49
N ARG A 3 -1.12 1.37 10.47
CA ARG A 3 -0.22 2.17 11.34
C ARG A 3 0.70 1.35 12.26
N ARG A 4 0.33 0.11 12.61
CA ARG A 4 1.14 -0.74 13.51
C ARG A 4 2.07 -1.70 12.74
N THR A 5 1.69 -2.11 11.53
CA THR A 5 2.49 -2.99 10.68
C THR A 5 2.38 -2.57 9.20
N PRO A 6 3.09 -1.52 8.77
CA PRO A 6 3.00 -1.02 7.39
C PRO A 6 3.58 -1.99 6.36
N PHE A 7 4.50 -2.86 6.77
CA PHE A 7 5.19 -3.83 5.93
C PHE A 7 4.78 -5.28 6.21
N GLN A 8 3.89 -5.51 7.18
CA GLN A 8 3.48 -6.84 7.62
C GLN A 8 1.95 -6.92 7.87
N GLY A 9 1.37 -8.09 7.66
CA GLY A 9 -0.03 -8.41 7.94
C GLY A 9 -0.84 -8.86 6.72
N THR A 10 -2.11 -9.16 6.95
CA THR A 10 -3.08 -9.71 5.99
C THR A 10 -3.26 -8.80 4.77
N GLY A 11 -3.16 -9.35 3.55
CA GLY A 11 -3.31 -8.60 2.29
C GLY A 11 -2.10 -8.61 1.35
N LYS A 12 -1.07 -9.44 1.62
CA LYS A 12 0.15 -9.63 0.81
C LYS A 12 0.75 -8.30 0.33
N PRO A 13 1.37 -7.51 1.23
CA PRO A 13 2.03 -6.28 0.85
C PRO A 13 3.21 -6.57 -0.09
N GLU A 14 3.09 -6.13 -1.34
CA GLU A 14 4.12 -6.29 -2.38
C GLU A 14 4.86 -4.97 -2.57
N LYS A 15 6.19 -5.02 -2.50
CA LYS A 15 7.05 -3.87 -2.84
C LYS A 15 7.03 -3.66 -4.35
N LEU A 16 6.67 -2.45 -4.77
CA LEU A 16 6.82 -2.03 -6.16
C LEU A 16 8.28 -1.68 -6.44
N LYS A 17 8.73 -1.92 -7.67
CA LYS A 17 10.12 -1.72 -8.11
C LYS A 17 10.21 -0.56 -9.13
N HIS A 18 11.44 -0.14 -9.43
CA HIS A 18 11.79 0.93 -10.39
C HIS A 18 11.26 2.32 -9.97
N GLU A 19 10.49 2.99 -10.82
CA GLU A 19 9.91 4.33 -10.59
C GLU A 19 9.07 4.42 -9.30
N LEU A 20 8.56 3.29 -8.82
CA LEU A 20 7.74 3.17 -7.62
C LEU A 20 8.50 2.52 -6.45
N SER A 21 9.84 2.51 -6.49
CA SER A 21 10.68 2.01 -5.40
C SER A 21 10.34 2.75 -4.09
N GLY A 22 9.95 1.99 -3.06
CA GLY A 22 9.45 2.53 -1.79
C GLY A 22 7.92 2.59 -1.67
N CYS A 23 7.20 2.31 -2.76
CA CYS A 23 5.75 2.13 -2.75
C CYS A 23 5.37 0.68 -2.48
N TRP A 24 4.20 0.52 -1.89
CA TRP A 24 3.64 -0.75 -1.46
C TRP A 24 2.24 -0.91 -2.02
N SER A 25 1.96 -2.10 -2.52
CA SER A 25 0.61 -2.50 -2.92
C SER A 25 0.06 -3.49 -1.90
N ARG A 26 -1.14 -3.25 -1.40
CA ARG A 26 -1.86 -4.18 -0.53
C ARG A 26 -3.25 -4.42 -1.09
N ARG A 27 -3.71 -5.67 -1.06
CA ARG A 27 -5.09 -6.00 -1.39
C ARG A 27 -6.00 -5.63 -0.22
N ILE A 28 -7.00 -4.80 -0.49
CA ILE A 28 -8.10 -4.54 0.45
C ILE A 28 -9.14 -5.64 0.29
N ASP A 29 -9.48 -5.99 -0.95
CA ASP A 29 -10.34 -7.12 -1.29
C ASP A 29 -9.89 -7.80 -2.60
N ARG A 30 -10.78 -8.55 -3.27
CA ARG A 30 -10.47 -9.28 -4.51
C ARG A 30 -10.23 -8.35 -5.70
N GLU A 31 -10.84 -7.17 -5.73
CA GLU A 31 -10.79 -6.21 -6.84
C GLU A 31 -9.97 -4.96 -6.47
N HIS A 32 -10.07 -4.51 -5.22
CA HIS A 32 -9.46 -3.28 -4.74
C HIS A 32 -8.04 -3.48 -4.23
N ARG A 33 -7.12 -2.69 -4.81
CA ARG A 33 -5.72 -2.57 -4.37
C ARG A 33 -5.44 -1.17 -3.88
N LEU A 34 -4.90 -1.10 -2.67
CA LEU A 34 -4.35 0.13 -2.10
C LEU A 34 -2.88 0.24 -2.47
N VAL A 35 -2.51 1.35 -3.10
CA VAL A 35 -1.11 1.70 -3.34
C VAL A 35 -0.74 2.85 -2.43
N TYR A 36 0.22 2.62 -1.55
CA TYR A 36 0.69 3.60 -0.58
C TYR A 36 2.21 3.61 -0.50
N GLN A 37 2.77 4.75 -0.20
CA GLN A 37 4.19 4.93 0.09
C GLN A 37 4.33 5.24 1.57
N VAL A 38 5.29 4.59 2.22
CA VAL A 38 5.62 4.84 3.63
C VAL A 38 6.81 5.79 3.64
N LEU A 39 6.60 6.98 4.19
CA LEU A 39 7.63 7.97 4.49
C LEU A 39 7.82 7.99 6.01
N ASP A 40 8.97 8.46 6.49
CA ASP A 40 9.39 8.31 7.89
C ASP A 40 8.35 8.74 8.93
N ASP A 41 7.56 9.77 8.65
CA ASP A 41 6.53 10.29 9.56
C ASP A 41 5.12 10.33 8.94
N LYS A 42 4.95 9.80 7.72
CA LYS A 42 3.67 9.89 7.01
C LYS A 42 3.48 8.78 6.00
N ILE A 43 2.22 8.37 5.81
CA ILE A 43 1.84 7.44 4.76
C ILE A 43 1.19 8.24 3.65
N ARG A 44 1.76 8.19 2.46
CA ARG A 44 1.21 8.83 1.26
C ARG A 44 0.41 7.80 0.47
N ILE A 45 -0.91 7.99 0.37
CA ILE A 45 -1.75 7.14 -0.47
C ILE A 45 -1.63 7.67 -1.90
N LEU A 46 -1.14 6.83 -2.81
CA LEU A 46 -0.92 7.19 -4.22
C LEU A 46 -2.15 6.84 -5.06
N ALA A 47 -2.80 5.72 -4.76
CA ALA A 47 -4.02 5.32 -5.44
C ALA A 47 -4.87 4.39 -4.56
N CYS A 48 -6.16 4.69 -4.50
CA CYS A 48 -7.24 3.76 -4.18
C CYS A 48 -8.05 3.56 -5.46
N ARG A 49 -7.57 2.74 -6.39
CA ARG A 49 -8.26 2.60 -7.67
C ARG A 49 -9.47 1.68 -7.48
N TYR A 50 -10.62 2.22 -7.89
CA TYR A 50 -12.01 1.80 -7.64
C TYR A 50 -12.53 2.23 -6.26
N HIS A 51 -13.13 3.41 -6.24
CA HIS A 51 -14.14 3.75 -5.23
C HIS A 51 -15.36 4.15 -6.06
N TYR A 52 -16.25 3.19 -6.28
CA TYR A 52 -17.66 3.43 -6.56
C TYR A 52 -18.47 2.30 -5.93
#